data_AF-A0A7S0ZZV4-F1
#
_entry.id   AF-A0A7S0ZZV4-F1
#
_cell.length_a   1.000
_cell.length_b   1.000
_cell.length_c   1.000
_cell.angle_alpha   90.00
_cell.angle_beta   90.00
_cell.angle_gamma   90.00
#
_symmetry.space_group_name_H-M   'P 1'
#
loop_
_entity.id
_entity.type
_entity.pdbx_description
1 polymer ?
#
loop_
_entity_poly.entity_id
_entity_poly.type
_entity_poly.pdbx_seq_one_letter_code
_entity_poly.pdbx_strand_id
1 'polypeptide(L)'
;MGLLRKGHLVEADRGTLVAGYSGQTALKTRQVVEQAMGGVLFVDEAYALVSEDGKDSFGHEALDTLIKMIEDRRQDLVVILAGYPDEMQRLIASNPGVRSRFPVQVQFEDYNEEELMQIAEKMLLDDVMVLSHGATQALA
;
A
#
# COMPACT_ATOMS: atom_id res chain seq x y z
N MET A 1 -1.33 -23.13 -12.28
CA MET A 1 -1.26 -22.26 -11.09
C MET A 1 -1.99 -20.96 -11.41
N GLY A 2 -3.26 -20.85 -11.04
CA GLY A 2 -4.02 -19.60 -11.13
C GLY A 2 -3.93 -18.92 -9.78
N LEU A 3 -3.12 -17.87 -9.69
CA LEU A 3 -2.80 -17.19 -8.43
C LEU A 3 -3.99 -16.39 -7.85
N LEU A 4 -5.02 -16.07 -8.65
CA LEU A 4 -6.21 -15.32 -8.23
C LEU A 4 -7.45 -15.75 -9.02
N ARG A 5 -8.61 -15.80 -8.36
CA ARG A 5 -9.88 -16.30 -8.93
C ARG A 5 -10.63 -15.27 -9.77
N LYS A 6 -10.47 -13.97 -9.49
CA LYS A 6 -11.11 -12.84 -10.19
C LYS A 6 -10.11 -11.79 -10.70
N GLY A 7 -8.94 -11.65 -10.07
CA GLY A 7 -7.87 -10.77 -10.56
C GLY A 7 -8.19 -9.27 -10.50
N HIS A 8 -9.01 -8.82 -9.55
CA HIS A 8 -9.32 -7.40 -9.32
C HIS A 8 -8.51 -6.80 -8.17
N LEU A 9 -8.41 -5.47 -8.15
CA LEU A 9 -7.75 -4.67 -7.12
C LEU A 9 -8.81 -3.92 -6.29
N VAL A 10 -8.67 -3.95 -4.97
CA VAL A 10 -9.41 -3.09 -4.05
C VAL A 10 -8.40 -2.20 -3.34
N GLU A 11 -8.52 -0.88 -3.53
CA GLU A 11 -7.70 0.11 -2.85
C GLU A 11 -8.33 0.49 -1.50
N ALA A 12 -7.48 0.65 -0.49
CA ALA A 12 -7.87 0.97 0.87
C ALA A 12 -6.85 1.90 1.51
N ASP A 13 -7.35 2.72 2.43
CA ASP A 13 -6.58 3.60 3.31
C ASP A 13 -7.14 3.50 4.74
N ARG A 14 -6.63 4.33 5.65
CA ARG A 14 -7.17 4.46 7.01
C ARG A 14 -8.67 4.80 7.01
N GLY A 15 -9.12 5.70 6.15
CA GLY A 15 -10.50 6.13 6.06
C GLY A 15 -11.45 5.00 5.68
N THR A 16 -11.01 4.07 4.83
CA THR A 16 -11.79 2.89 4.43
C THR A 16 -11.81 1.81 5.50
N LEU A 17 -10.71 1.59 6.22
CA LEU A 17 -10.58 0.47 7.18
C LEU A 17 -11.05 0.84 8.58
N VAL A 18 -10.86 2.09 9.03
CA VAL A 18 -11.15 2.53 10.40
C VAL A 18 -12.54 3.17 10.49
N ALA A 19 -13.32 2.80 11.50
CA ALA A 19 -14.60 3.42 11.79
C ALA A 19 -14.47 4.55 12.82
N GLY A 20 -15.44 5.47 12.85
CA GLY A 20 -15.46 6.58 13.83
C GLY A 20 -15.96 6.18 15.22
N TYR A 21 -16.37 4.93 15.43
CA TYR A 21 -16.99 4.46 16.66
C TYR A 21 -16.40 3.11 17.11
N SER A 22 -16.28 2.92 18.42
CA SER A 22 -15.73 1.70 19.03
C SER A 22 -16.52 0.45 18.63
N GLY A 23 -15.80 -0.63 18.31
CA GLY A 23 -16.37 -1.93 17.94
C GLY A 23 -16.90 -2.04 16.51
N GLN A 24 -16.86 -0.95 15.72
CA GLN A 24 -17.24 -0.98 14.31
C GLN A 24 -16.05 -1.18 13.37
N THR A 25 -14.83 -0.86 13.82
CA THR A 25 -13.64 -0.94 12.99
C THR A 25 -13.37 -2.38 12.53
N ALA A 26 -13.44 -3.37 13.41
CA ALA A 26 -13.27 -4.77 12.97
C ALA A 26 -14.32 -5.23 11.95
N LEU A 27 -15.56 -4.72 12.02
CA LEU A 27 -16.59 -5.05 11.02
C LEU A 27 -16.27 -4.38 9.68
N LYS A 28 -15.89 -3.10 9.71
CA LYS A 28 -15.54 -2.32 8.52
C LYS A 28 -14.33 -2.91 7.79
N THR A 29 -13.25 -3.20 8.51
CA THR A 29 -12.07 -3.89 7.96
C THR A 29 -12.44 -5.20 7.30
N ARG A 30 -13.27 -6.04 7.95
CA ARG A 30 -13.70 -7.33 7.36
C ARG A 30 -14.45 -7.14 6.06
N GLN A 31 -15.37 -6.18 6.00
CA GLN A 31 -16.15 -5.91 4.78
C GLN A 31 -15.24 -5.50 3.61
N VAL A 32 -14.23 -4.65 3.86
CA VAL A 32 -13.27 -4.26 2.82
C VAL A 32 -12.44 -5.46 2.37
N VAL A 33 -11.95 -6.28 3.29
CA VAL A 33 -11.19 -7.50 2.95
C VAL A 33 -12.04 -8.49 2.15
N GLU A 34 -13.32 -8.66 2.51
CA GLU A 34 -14.26 -9.52 1.78
C GLU A 34 -14.45 -9.08 0.33
N GLN A 35 -14.42 -7.77 0.04
CA GLN A 35 -14.48 -7.25 -1.33
C GLN A 35 -13.24 -7.63 -2.15
N ALA A 36 -12.08 -7.79 -1.51
CA ALA A 36 -10.82 -8.14 -2.17
C ALA A 36 -10.62 -9.65 -2.37
N MET A 37 -11.52 -10.50 -1.85
CA MET A 37 -11.43 -11.96 -1.97
C MET A 37 -11.37 -12.42 -3.44
N GLY A 38 -10.41 -13.28 -3.75
CA GLY A 38 -10.08 -13.73 -5.10
C GLY A 38 -9.24 -12.73 -5.92
N GLY A 39 -8.79 -11.64 -5.29
CA GLY A 39 -8.03 -10.55 -5.88
C GLY A 39 -6.92 -10.01 -4.95
N VAL A 40 -6.64 -8.71 -5.08
CA VAL A 40 -5.62 -7.98 -4.32
C VAL A 40 -6.28 -6.88 -3.49
N LEU A 41 -5.93 -6.81 -2.20
CA LEU A 41 -6.17 -5.63 -1.36
C LEU A 41 -4.89 -4.80 -1.31
N PHE A 42 -4.95 -3.57 -1.81
CA PHE A 42 -3.84 -2.62 -1.75
C PHE A 42 -4.14 -1.56 -0.71
N VAL A 43 -3.33 -1.51 0.35
CA VAL A 43 -3.48 -0.55 1.44
C VAL A 43 -2.40 0.51 1.30
N ASP A 44 -2.80 1.70 0.86
CA ASP A 44 -1.91 2.84 0.73
C ASP A 44 -1.69 3.54 2.09
N GLU A 45 -0.52 4.15 2.25
CA GLU A 45 -0.04 4.76 3.49
C GLU A 45 -0.34 3.90 4.73
N ALA A 46 -0.05 2.59 4.67
CA ALA A 46 -0.50 1.62 5.67
C ALA A 46 0.01 1.93 7.08
N TYR A 47 1.13 2.64 7.22
CA TYR A 47 1.64 3.13 8.51
C TYR A 47 0.67 4.09 9.20
N ALA A 48 -0.17 4.82 8.45
CA ALA A 48 -1.18 5.72 9.00
C ALA A 48 -2.33 4.96 9.71
N LEU A 49 -2.44 3.63 9.53
CA LEU A 49 -3.38 2.82 10.29
C LEU A 49 -3.06 2.81 11.77
N VAL A 50 -1.80 2.96 12.19
CA VAL A 50 -1.42 2.91 13.59
C VAL A 50 -0.61 4.15 13.95
N SER A 51 -1.16 5.00 14.82
CA SER A 51 -0.41 6.15 15.34
C SER A 51 0.73 5.71 16.27
N GLU A 52 1.89 6.35 16.16
CA GLU A 52 3.08 6.06 16.98
C GLU A 52 2.83 6.23 18.49
N ASP A 53 1.88 7.08 18.86
CA ASP A 53 1.53 7.43 20.24
C ASP A 53 0.89 6.27 21.01
N GLY A 54 0.52 5.17 20.34
CA GLY A 54 -0.15 4.00 20.93
C GLY A 54 -1.56 4.27 21.48
N LYS A 55 -2.10 5.47 21.28
CA LYS A 55 -3.43 5.88 21.74
C LYS A 55 -4.55 5.52 20.76
N ASP A 56 -4.18 5.12 19.54
CA ASP A 56 -5.13 4.84 18.47
C ASP A 56 -5.66 3.41 18.50
N SER A 57 -6.53 3.15 19.47
CA SER A 57 -7.15 1.83 19.64
C SER A 57 -7.91 1.33 18.41
N PHE A 58 -8.48 2.22 17.60
CA PHE A 58 -9.23 1.84 16.40
C PHE A 58 -8.30 1.42 15.27
N GLY A 59 -7.21 2.14 15.08
CA GLY A 59 -6.16 1.78 14.13
C GLY A 59 -5.56 0.41 14.39
N HIS A 60 -5.22 0.15 15.67
CA HIS A 60 -4.76 -1.17 16.10
C HIS A 60 -5.80 -2.27 15.85
N GLU A 61 -7.08 -2.02 16.15
CA GLU A 61 -8.17 -2.97 15.88
C GLU A 61 -8.28 -3.31 14.38
N ALA A 62 -8.11 -2.32 13.50
CA ALA A 62 -8.11 -2.53 12.05
C ALA A 62 -6.94 -3.42 11.61
N LEU A 63 -5.73 -3.11 12.09
CA LEU A 63 -4.53 -3.87 11.74
C LEU A 63 -4.60 -5.32 12.25
N ASP A 64 -5.03 -5.52 13.49
CA ASP A 64 -5.21 -6.86 14.08
C ASP A 64 -6.26 -7.67 13.30
N THR A 65 -7.35 -7.02 12.92
CA THR A 65 -8.40 -7.64 12.10
C THR A 65 -7.87 -8.01 10.71
N LEU A 66 -7.09 -7.14 10.09
CA LEU A 66 -6.46 -7.39 8.79
C LEU A 66 -5.50 -8.59 8.85
N ILE A 67 -4.60 -8.65 9.84
CA ILE A 67 -3.68 -9.77 10.05
C ILE A 67 -4.44 -11.08 10.22
N LYS A 68 -5.49 -11.08 11.04
CA LYS A 68 -6.31 -12.27 11.24
C LYS A 68 -6.95 -12.74 9.94
N MET A 69 -7.51 -11.82 9.15
CA MET A 69 -8.13 -12.17 7.87
C MET A 69 -7.11 -12.70 6.86
N ILE A 70 -5.90 -12.14 6.81
CA ILE A 70 -4.80 -12.66 5.98
C ILE A 70 -4.48 -14.11 6.35
N GLU A 71 -4.37 -14.42 7.65
CA GLU A 71 -4.12 -15.79 8.11
C GLU A 71 -5.26 -16.73 7.68
N ASP A 72 -6.50 -16.33 7.94
CA ASP A 72 -7.70 -17.13 7.70
C ASP A 72 -8.04 -17.29 6.20
N ARG A 73 -7.48 -16.44 5.32
CA ARG A 73 -7.82 -16.37 3.88
C ARG A 73 -6.60 -16.43 2.94
N ARG A 74 -5.44 -16.87 3.44
CA ARG A 74 -4.15 -16.88 2.71
C ARG A 74 -4.13 -17.56 1.32
N GLN A 75 -5.13 -18.38 1.00
CA GLN A 75 -5.22 -19.08 -0.28
C GLN A 75 -5.97 -18.30 -1.38
N ASP A 76 -6.68 -17.22 -1.00
CA ASP A 76 -7.62 -16.53 -1.90
C ASP A 76 -7.56 -15.01 -1.75
N LEU A 77 -6.50 -14.47 -1.12
CA LEU A 77 -6.31 -13.04 -0.94
C LEU A 77 -4.82 -12.71 -0.97
N VAL A 78 -4.46 -11.71 -1.78
CA VAL A 78 -3.15 -11.06 -1.71
C VAL A 78 -3.33 -9.68 -1.08
N VAL A 79 -2.49 -9.33 -0.11
CA VAL A 79 -2.49 -8.00 0.51
C VAL A 79 -1.15 -7.33 0.26
N ILE A 80 -1.19 -6.09 -0.24
CA ILE A 80 -0.03 -5.24 -0.46
C ILE A 80 -0.18 -4.04 0.46
N LEU A 81 0.85 -3.77 1.26
CA LEU A 81 0.95 -2.53 2.03
C LEU A 81 1.95 -1.61 1.33
N ALA A 82 1.56 -0.35 1.14
CA ALA A 82 2.40 0.68 0.56
C ALA A 82 2.58 1.86 1.52
N GLY A 83 3.67 2.60 1.34
CA GLY A 83 4.02 3.75 2.16
C GLY A 83 5.52 4.04 2.10
N TYR A 84 5.93 5.08 2.82
CA TYR A 84 7.33 5.48 2.89
C TYR A 84 8.20 4.41 3.59
N PRO A 85 9.45 4.20 3.14
CA PRO A 85 10.28 3.09 3.60
C PRO A 85 10.48 3.05 5.11
N ASP A 86 10.80 4.18 5.75
CA ASP A 86 11.12 4.24 7.17
C ASP A 86 9.88 3.97 8.03
N GLU A 87 8.74 4.53 7.64
CA GLU A 87 7.43 4.35 8.27
C GLU A 87 6.98 2.89 8.16
N MET A 88 7.16 2.28 6.99
CA MET A 88 6.85 0.88 6.76
C MET A 88 7.74 -0.06 7.58
N GLN A 89 9.03 0.26 7.72
CA GLN A 89 9.91 -0.48 8.62
C GLN A 89 9.43 -0.40 10.07
N ARG A 90 9.01 0.78 10.55
CA ARG A 90 8.44 0.94 11.89
C ARG A 90 7.15 0.13 12.06
N LEU A 91 6.23 0.18 11.08
CA LEU A 91 5.00 -0.61 11.09
C LEU A 91 5.29 -2.13 11.15
N ILE A 92 6.22 -2.62 10.33
CA ILE A 92 6.60 -4.04 10.29
C ILE A 92 7.28 -4.47 11.59
N ALA A 93 8.08 -3.58 12.20
CA ALA A 93 8.74 -3.83 13.47
C ALA A 93 7.80 -3.71 14.69
N SER A 94 6.64 -3.08 14.54
CA SER A 94 5.71 -2.78 15.64
C SER A 94 5.22 -4.03 16.38
N ASN A 95 5.00 -5.14 15.66
CA ASN A 95 4.69 -6.43 16.27
C ASN A 95 5.07 -7.62 15.36
N PRO A 96 5.38 -8.80 15.95
CA PRO A 96 5.73 -10.01 15.19
C PRO A 96 4.62 -10.51 14.24
N GLY A 97 3.36 -10.17 14.52
CA GLY A 97 2.20 -10.53 13.69
C GLY A 97 2.30 -9.93 12.30
N VAL A 98 2.60 -8.64 12.18
CA VAL A 98 2.80 -7.96 10.89
C VAL A 98 3.96 -8.59 10.15
N ARG A 99 5.14 -8.66 10.78
CA ARG A 99 6.36 -9.18 10.15
C ARG A 99 6.20 -10.59 9.58
N SER A 100 5.47 -11.46 10.26
CA SER A 100 5.24 -12.84 9.80
C SER A 100 4.26 -12.94 8.62
N ARG A 101 3.35 -11.98 8.46
CA ARG A 101 2.34 -11.97 7.38
C ARG A 101 2.78 -11.18 6.15
N PHE A 102 3.81 -10.35 6.28
CA PHE A 102 4.41 -9.58 5.18
C PHE A 102 5.90 -9.93 4.98
N PRO A 103 6.23 -11.16 4.53
CA PRO A 103 7.61 -11.61 4.35
C PRO A 103 8.29 -11.04 3.10
N VAL A 104 7.52 -10.64 2.08
CA VAL A 104 8.03 -10.05 0.84
C VAL A 104 8.00 -8.54 1.00
N GLN A 105 9.17 -7.92 0.85
CA GLN A 105 9.35 -6.47 0.91
C GLN A 105 10.02 -6.04 -0.40
N VAL A 106 9.41 -5.07 -1.07
CA VAL A 106 9.93 -4.48 -2.31
C VAL A 106 10.16 -3.01 -2.02
N GLN A 107 11.41 -2.57 -2.17
CA GLN A 107 11.78 -1.17 -2.06
C GLN A 107 11.85 -0.58 -3.46
N PHE A 108 11.16 0.54 -3.65
CA PHE A 108 11.27 1.35 -4.86
C PHE A 108 12.26 2.47 -4.57
N GLU A 109 13.35 2.51 -5.34
CA GLU A 109 14.35 3.58 -5.24
C GLU A 109 13.87 4.81 -5.98
N ASP A 110 14.31 5.99 -5.52
CA ASP A 110 14.08 7.23 -6.23
C ASP A 110 14.81 7.19 -7.58
N TYR A 111 14.18 7.75 -8.61
CA TYR A 111 14.82 7.90 -9.91
C TYR A 111 16.03 8.83 -9.82
N ASN A 112 17.12 8.44 -10.47
CA ASN A 112 18.26 9.33 -10.65
C ASN A 112 17.98 10.40 -11.72
N GLU A 113 18.84 11.40 -11.83
CA GLU A 113 18.69 12.51 -12.78
C GLU A 113 18.53 12.05 -14.24
N GLU A 114 19.28 11.02 -14.66
CA GLU A 114 19.19 10.46 -16.02
C GLU A 114 17.85 9.76 -16.26
N GLU A 115 17.35 9.01 -15.27
CA GLU A 115 16.04 8.34 -15.33
C GLU A 115 14.90 9.35 -15.32
N LEU A 116 14.99 10.41 -14.51
CA LEU A 116 14.03 11.51 -14.51
C LEU A 116 13.98 12.22 -15.86
N MET A 117 15.14 12.45 -16.49
CA MET A 117 15.20 13.02 -17.84
C MET A 117 14.52 12.09 -18.86
N GLN A 118 14.76 10.78 -18.80
CA GLN A 118 14.10 9.81 -19.68
C GLN A 118 12.58 9.79 -19.50
N ILE A 119 12.10 9.89 -18.25
CA ILE A 119 10.66 9.98 -17.94
C ILE A 119 10.09 11.26 -18.54
N ALA A 120 10.75 12.40 -18.36
CA ALA A 120 10.31 13.68 -18.90
C ALA A 120 10.26 13.68 -20.43
N GLU A 121 11.29 13.16 -21.09
CA GLU A 121 11.33 13.03 -22.55
C GLU A 121 10.21 12.11 -23.07
N LYS A 122 9.96 10.99 -22.39
CA LYS A 122 8.87 10.09 -22.74
C LYS A 122 7.51 10.77 -22.60
N MET A 123 7.26 11.48 -21.50
CA MET A 123 6.00 12.20 -21.27
C MET A 123 5.75 13.27 -22.35
N LEU A 124 6.78 14.02 -22.71
CA LEU A 124 6.68 15.03 -23.78
C LEU A 124 6.42 14.39 -25.14
N LEU A 125 7.08 13.27 -25.44
CA LEU A 125 6.88 12.56 -26.71
C LEU A 125 5.44 12.01 -26.84
N ASP A 126 4.87 11.50 -25.74
CA ASP A 126 3.47 11.04 -25.68
C ASP A 126 2.49 12.20 -25.99
N ASP A 127 2.87 13.44 -25.65
CA ASP A 127 2.16 14.69 -25.98
C ASP A 127 2.59 15.34 -27.32
N VAL A 128 3.40 14.65 -28.12
CA VAL A 128 3.92 15.13 -29.43
C VAL A 128 4.76 16.41 -29.29
N MET A 129 5.45 16.54 -28.15
CA MET A 129 6.41 17.61 -27.86
C MET A 129 7.84 17.07 -27.83
N VAL A 130 8.80 17.95 -28.15
CA VAL A 130 10.23 17.63 -28.07
C VAL A 130 10.97 18.76 -27.35
N LEU A 131 11.96 18.39 -26.54
CA LEU A 131 12.84 19.35 -25.90
C LEU A 131 13.78 19.98 -26.94
N SER A 132 13.89 21.30 -26.89
CA SER A 132 15.01 21.99 -27.56
C SER A 132 16.29 21.78 -26.77
N HIS A 133 17.45 21.93 -27.41
CA HIS A 133 18.75 21.77 -26.75
C HIS A 133 18.89 22.64 -25.48
N GLY A 134 18.40 23.87 -25.51
CA GLY A 134 18.43 24.76 -24.35
C GLY A 134 17.46 24.34 -23.23
N ALA A 135 16.36 23.67 -23.57
CA ALA A 135 15.42 23.15 -22.58
C ALA A 135 15.97 21.88 -21.91
N THR A 136 16.64 21.01 -22.66
CA THR A 136 17.33 19.83 -22.09
C THR A 136 18.40 20.25 -21.09
N GLN A 137 19.21 21.28 -21.41
CA GLN A 137 20.23 21.81 -20.49
C GLN A 137 19.65 22.49 -19.24
N ALA A 138 18.41 22.97 -19.29
CA ALA A 138 17.77 23.61 -18.13
C ALA A 138 17.11 22.59 -17.18
N LEU A 139 16.87 21.37 -17.65
CA LEU A 139 16.28 20.27 -16.88
C LEU A 139 17.33 19.30 -16.31
N ALA A 140 18.55 19.33 -16.86
CA ALA A 140 19.73 18.62 -16.35
C ALA A 140 20.43 19.47 -15.28
#